data_AF-A0A371PWL0-F1
#
_entry.id   AF-A0A371PWL0-F1
#
_cell.length_a   1.000
_cell.length_b   1.000
_cell.length_c   1.000
_cell.angle_alpha   90.00
_cell.angle_beta   90.00
_cell.angle_gamma   90.00
#
_symmetry.space_group_name_H-M   'P 1'
#
loop_
_entity.id
_entity.type
_entity.pdbx_description
1 polymer ?
#
loop_
_entity_poly.entity_id
_entity_poly.type
_entity_poly.pdbx_seq_one_letter_code
_entity_poly.pdbx_strand_id
1 'polypeptide(L)'
;MSRAALLVLADGRFPAGGHAHSGGAEPAVTAGRIKDAATLETFCRGRLHTAGLVAAGLAAAAAAGCDPLLLDDAADARTPVPALRQVARRLGRQMMRAARATWPSAALDALAAAR
;
A
#
# COMPACT_ATOMS: atom_id res chain seq x y z
N MET A 1 7.14 -12.63 -13.84
CA MET A 1 7.64 -12.69 -12.44
C MET A 1 7.48 -14.12 -11.93
N SER A 2 8.44 -14.67 -11.19
CA SER A 2 8.31 -16.03 -10.64
C SER A 2 7.33 -16.07 -9.45
N ARG A 3 6.77 -17.24 -9.14
CA ARG A 3 5.90 -17.41 -7.95
C ARG A 3 6.63 -17.07 -6.65
N ALA A 4 7.92 -17.43 -6.55
CA ALA A 4 8.74 -17.10 -5.40
C ALA A 4 8.88 -15.58 -5.20
N ALA A 5 9.06 -14.82 -6.27
CA ALA A 5 9.11 -13.36 -6.21
C ALA A 5 7.80 -12.73 -5.70
N LEU A 6 6.64 -13.29 -6.08
CA LEU A 6 5.34 -12.85 -5.56
C LEU A 6 5.19 -13.13 -4.06
N LEU A 7 5.69 -14.28 -3.59
CA LEU A 7 5.69 -14.61 -2.16
C LEU A 7 6.58 -13.65 -1.36
N VAL A 8 7.76 -13.29 -1.89
CA VAL A 8 8.65 -12.30 -1.28
C VAL A 8 7.98 -10.93 -1.20
N LEU A 9 7.31 -10.50 -2.28
CA LEU A 9 6.60 -9.21 -2.31
C LEU A 9 5.44 -9.16 -1.29
N ALA A 10 4.76 -10.27 -1.07
CA ALA A 10 3.65 -10.39 -0.12
C ALA A 10 4.10 -10.65 1.34
N ASP A 11 5.39 -10.88 1.58
CA ASP A 11 5.91 -11.16 2.91
C ASP A 11 5.91 -9.89 3.78
N GLY A 12 5.37 -9.99 4.99
CA GLY A 12 5.33 -8.87 5.95
C GLY A 12 6.72 -8.35 6.36
N ARG A 13 7.79 -9.13 6.12
CA ARG A 13 9.19 -8.76 6.36
C ARG A 13 9.83 -8.05 5.16
N PHE A 14 9.13 -7.92 4.03
CA PHE A 14 9.64 -7.17 2.89
C PHE A 14 9.96 -5.73 3.33
N PRO A 15 11.16 -5.19 3.05
CA PRO A 15 11.67 -3.98 3.68
C PRO A 15 11.09 -2.68 3.08
N ALA A 16 9.77 -2.64 2.91
CA ALA A 16 9.00 -1.50 2.42
C ALA A 16 8.32 -0.70 3.53
N GLY A 17 8.46 -1.10 4.81
CA GLY A 17 7.90 -0.39 5.96
C GLY A 17 6.39 -0.53 6.15
N GLY A 18 5.74 -1.46 5.45
CA GLY A 18 4.28 -1.62 5.45
C GLY A 18 3.68 -1.97 6.82
N HIS A 19 4.46 -2.62 7.70
CA HIS A 19 4.03 -3.00 9.05
C HIS A 19 4.03 -1.83 10.06
N ALA A 20 4.58 -0.66 9.70
CA ALA A 20 4.71 0.47 10.60
C ALA A 20 3.41 1.29 10.77
N HIS A 21 2.33 0.92 10.08
CA HIS A 21 1.09 1.69 10.07
C HIS A 21 -0.12 0.83 10.41
N SER A 22 -0.85 1.22 11.45
CA SER A 22 -2.00 0.47 11.99
C SER A 22 -3.26 0.51 11.11
N GLY A 23 -3.30 1.37 10.08
CA GLY A 23 -4.50 1.54 9.26
C GLY A 23 -5.71 2.00 10.06
N GLY A 24 -5.51 2.77 11.14
CA GLY A 24 -6.60 3.22 12.00
C GLY A 24 -7.10 2.18 13.00
N ALA A 25 -6.44 1.02 13.12
CA ALA A 25 -6.75 0.05 14.16
C ALA A 25 -6.47 0.60 15.56
N GLU A 26 -5.35 1.30 15.76
CA GLU A 26 -4.98 1.93 17.04
C GLU A 26 -6.08 2.86 17.58
N PRO A 27 -6.55 3.88 16.83
CA PRO A 27 -7.64 4.73 17.33
C PRO A 27 -8.97 3.97 17.47
N ALA A 28 -9.22 2.91 16.71
CA ALA A 28 -10.41 2.08 16.88
C ALA A 28 -10.37 1.24 18.17
N VAL A 29 -9.18 0.79 18.60
CA VAL A 29 -8.94 0.18 19.92
C VAL A 29 -9.15 1.22 21.01
N THR A 30 -8.53 2.40 20.89
CA THR A 30 -8.68 3.50 21.87
C THR A 30 -10.15 3.90 22.05
N ALA A 31 -10.94 3.88 20.97
CA ALA A 31 -12.37 4.17 21.00
C ALA A 31 -13.26 3.00 21.46
N GLY A 32 -12.69 1.85 21.88
CA GLY A 32 -13.44 0.68 22.33
C GLY A 32 -14.20 -0.07 21.22
N ARG A 33 -13.92 0.21 19.94
CA ARG A 33 -14.58 -0.43 18.79
C ARG A 33 -13.95 -1.78 18.43
N ILE A 34 -12.65 -1.93 18.69
CA ILE A 34 -11.92 -3.20 18.58
C ILE A 34 -11.52 -3.60 20.00
N LYS A 35 -12.03 -4.75 20.45
CA LYS A 35 -11.80 -5.26 21.83
C LYS A 35 -11.47 -6.75 21.88
N ASP A 36 -11.64 -7.45 20.76
CA ASP A 36 -11.42 -8.88 20.61
C ASP A 36 -11.19 -9.22 19.13
N ALA A 37 -10.95 -10.50 18.84
CA ALA A 37 -10.72 -10.98 17.48
C ALA A 37 -11.94 -10.79 16.56
N ALA A 38 -13.16 -10.94 17.06
CA ALA A 38 -14.39 -10.81 16.26
C ALA A 38 -14.64 -9.37 15.81
N THR A 39 -14.40 -8.40 16.71
CA THR A 39 -14.48 -6.98 16.41
C THR A 39 -13.34 -6.51 15.50
N LEU A 40 -12.13 -7.09 15.64
CA LEU A 40 -11.04 -6.88 14.70
C LEU A 40 -11.39 -7.41 13.30
N GLU A 41 -11.97 -8.60 13.19
CA GLU A 41 -12.42 -9.15 11.90
C GLU A 41 -13.43 -8.21 11.23
N THR A 42 -14.41 -7.73 11.99
CA THR A 42 -15.42 -6.78 11.50
C THR A 42 -14.75 -5.49 10.99
N PHE A 43 -13.80 -4.95 11.75
CA PHE A 43 -13.02 -3.79 11.35
C PHE A 43 -12.22 -4.04 10.05
N CYS A 44 -11.54 -5.17 9.95
CA CYS A 44 -10.79 -5.58 8.76
C CYS A 44 -11.71 -5.72 7.53
N ARG A 45 -12.89 -6.34 7.70
CA ARG A 45 -13.89 -6.46 6.64
C ARG A 45 -14.37 -5.09 6.16
N GLY A 46 -14.69 -4.19 7.08
CA GLY A 46 -15.05 -2.80 6.74
C GLY A 46 -13.94 -2.07 5.99
N ARG A 47 -12.68 -2.27 6.39
CA ARG A 47 -11.51 -1.72 5.67
C ARG A 47 -11.37 -2.29 4.27
N LEU A 48 -11.59 -3.59 4.07
CA LEU A 48 -11.53 -4.24 2.75
C LEU A 48 -12.54 -3.62 1.78
N HIS A 49 -13.76 -3.29 2.24
CA HIS A 49 -14.79 -2.68 1.41
C HIS A 49 -14.62 -1.17 1.18
N THR A 50 -13.63 -0.53 1.81
CA THR A 50 -13.41 0.92 1.71
C THR A 50 -12.02 1.23 1.16
N ALA A 51 -11.04 1.53 2.02
CA ALA A 51 -9.67 1.84 1.61
C ALA A 51 -9.00 0.66 0.88
N GLY A 52 -9.32 -0.58 1.29
CA GLY A 52 -8.83 -1.79 0.63
C GLY A 52 -9.32 -1.91 -0.81
N LEU A 53 -10.60 -1.66 -1.06
CA LEU A 53 -11.20 -1.71 -2.41
C LEU A 53 -10.55 -0.69 -3.34
N VAL A 54 -10.33 0.54 -2.87
CA VAL A 54 -9.65 1.59 -3.63
C VAL A 54 -8.22 1.18 -3.97
N ALA A 55 -7.44 0.71 -2.99
CA ALA A 55 -6.08 0.26 -3.21
C ALA A 55 -5.99 -0.92 -4.18
N ALA A 56 -6.91 -1.89 -4.06
CA ALA A 56 -7.00 -3.03 -4.97
C ALA A 56 -7.34 -2.60 -6.41
N GLY A 57 -8.27 -1.66 -6.58
CA GLY A 57 -8.62 -1.11 -7.89
C GLY A 57 -7.44 -0.40 -8.57
N LEU A 58 -6.69 0.42 -7.82
CA LEU A 58 -5.48 1.08 -8.32
C LEU A 58 -4.39 0.07 -8.70
N ALA A 59 -4.17 -0.95 -7.86
CA ALA A 59 -3.21 -2.01 -8.14
C ALA A 59 -3.59 -2.83 -9.39
N ALA A 60 -4.88 -3.15 -9.55
CA ALA A 60 -5.39 -3.83 -10.74
C ALA A 60 -5.22 -2.98 -12.00
N ALA A 61 -5.50 -1.67 -11.93
CA ALA A 61 -5.28 -0.75 -13.05
C ALA A 61 -3.79 -0.66 -13.44
N ALA A 62 -2.88 -0.58 -12.46
CA ALA A 62 -1.44 -0.60 -12.71
C ALA A 62 -1.01 -1.91 -13.38
N ALA A 63 -1.52 -3.05 -12.91
CA ALA A 63 -1.24 -4.37 -13.52
C ALA A 63 -1.80 -4.49 -14.94
N ALA A 64 -2.90 -3.77 -15.25
CA ALA A 64 -3.46 -3.68 -16.59
C ALA A 64 -2.71 -2.69 -17.52
N GLY A 65 -1.66 -2.01 -17.02
CA GLY A 65 -0.80 -1.12 -17.81
C GLY A 65 -1.22 0.34 -17.81
N CYS A 66 -2.12 0.79 -16.92
CA CYS A 66 -2.38 2.20 -16.74
C CYS A 66 -1.15 2.94 -16.21
N ASP A 67 -1.03 4.24 -16.54
CA ASP A 67 0.08 5.09 -16.12
C ASP A 67 0.21 5.15 -14.57
N PRO A 68 1.33 4.67 -13.99
CA PRO A 68 1.54 4.70 -12.55
C PRO A 68 1.51 6.10 -11.94
N LEU A 69 1.91 7.15 -12.67
CA LEU A 69 1.92 8.52 -12.16
C LEU A 69 0.50 9.07 -12.02
N LEU A 70 -0.34 8.85 -13.04
CA LEU A 70 -1.77 9.17 -12.98
C LEU A 70 -2.48 8.41 -11.84
N LEU A 71 -2.16 7.12 -11.66
CA LEU A 71 -2.74 6.32 -10.57
C LEU A 71 -2.29 6.81 -9.18
N ASP A 72 -1.07 7.31 -9.08
CA ASP A 72 -0.53 7.85 -7.84
C ASP A 72 -1.18 9.20 -7.48
N ASP A 73 -1.44 10.07 -8.46
CA ASP A 73 -2.24 11.30 -8.26
C ASP A 73 -3.68 10.97 -7.86
N ALA A 74 -4.26 9.95 -8.49
CA ALA A 74 -5.58 9.42 -8.13
C ALA A 74 -5.61 8.88 -6.69
N ALA A 75 -4.52 8.28 -6.20
CA ALA A 75 -4.38 7.86 -4.80
C ALA A 75 -4.27 9.05 -3.85
N ASP A 76 -3.52 10.10 -4.23
CA ASP A 76 -3.36 11.33 -3.45
C ASP A 76 -4.69 12.04 -3.25
N ALA A 77 -5.46 12.22 -4.33
CA ALA A 77 -6.77 12.87 -4.30
C ALA A 77 -7.78 12.15 -3.39
N ARG A 78 -7.64 10.83 -3.22
CA ARG A 78 -8.49 10.01 -2.34
C ARG A 78 -7.98 9.93 -0.89
N THR A 79 -6.85 10.57 -0.60
CA THR A 79 -6.23 10.60 0.73
C THR A 79 -6.38 12.01 1.33
N PRO A 80 -7.50 12.31 2.01
CA PRO A 80 -7.81 13.68 2.43
C PRO A 80 -6.82 14.21 3.49
N VAL A 81 -6.25 13.33 4.31
CA VAL A 81 -5.37 13.71 5.41
C VAL A 81 -3.94 13.95 4.90
N PRO A 82 -3.39 15.19 5.00
CA PRO A 82 -2.05 15.50 4.49
C PRO A 82 -0.93 14.65 5.11
N ALA A 83 -1.02 14.36 6.41
CA ALA A 83 -0.06 13.50 7.09
C ALA A 83 -0.04 12.07 6.51
N LEU A 84 -1.20 11.52 6.14
CA LEU A 84 -1.28 10.20 5.50
C LEU A 84 -0.69 10.22 4.09
N ARG A 85 -0.85 11.31 3.34
CA ARG A 85 -0.17 11.48 2.04
C ARG A 85 1.34 11.47 2.20
N GLN A 86 1.89 12.24 3.13
CA GLN A 86 3.33 12.26 3.39
C GLN A 86 3.88 10.88 3.77
N VAL A 87 3.16 10.15 4.62
CA VAL A 87 3.47 8.76 4.98
C VAL A 87 3.46 7.87 3.74
N ALA A 88 2.40 7.93 2.92
CA ALA A 88 2.31 7.14 1.69
C ALA A 88 3.50 7.39 0.74
N ARG A 89 3.96 8.65 0.60
CA ARG A 89 5.17 8.98 -0.19
C ARG A 89 6.43 8.33 0.37
N ARG A 90 6.61 8.30 1.69
CA ARG A 90 7.76 7.65 2.33
C ARG A 90 7.77 6.15 2.10
N LEU A 91 6.62 5.50 2.29
CA LEU A 91 6.44 4.06 2.04
C LEU A 91 6.65 3.71 0.57
N GLY A 92 6.08 4.49 -0.35
CA GLY A 92 6.25 4.30 -1.79
C GLY A 92 7.72 4.35 -2.22
N ARG A 93 8.50 5.29 -1.68
CA ARG A 93 9.95 5.34 -1.93
C ARG A 93 10.70 4.14 -1.35
N GLN A 94 10.31 3.66 -0.16
CA GLN A 94 10.89 2.45 0.44
C GLN A 94 10.57 1.21 -0.42
N MET A 95 9.31 1.05 -0.83
CA MET A 95 8.85 0.00 -1.73
C MET A 95 9.63 0.03 -3.06
N MET A 96 9.75 1.20 -3.70
CA MET A 96 10.48 1.36 -4.96
C MET A 96 11.96 0.97 -4.84
N ARG A 97 12.63 1.39 -3.76
CA ARG A 97 14.03 1.01 -3.52
C ARG A 97 14.21 -0.49 -3.34
N ALA A 98 13.37 -1.12 -2.51
CA ALA A 98 13.43 -2.56 -2.26
C ALA A 98 13.10 -3.37 -3.54
N ALA A 99 12.09 -2.94 -4.29
CA ALA A 99 11.68 -3.58 -5.53
C ALA A 99 12.77 -3.51 -6.60
N ARG A 100 13.39 -2.35 -6.82
CA ARG A 100 14.49 -2.19 -7.80
C ARG A 100 15.72 -3.03 -7.46
N ALA A 101 16.05 -3.15 -6.17
CA ALA A 101 17.16 -3.99 -5.73
C ALA A 101 16.86 -5.49 -5.91
N THR A 102 15.60 -5.90 -5.77
CA THR A 102 15.20 -7.32 -5.85
C THR A 102 14.90 -7.76 -7.29
N TRP A 103 14.34 -6.87 -8.11
CA TRP A 103 13.91 -7.15 -9.48
C TRP A 103 14.39 -6.05 -10.43
N PRO A 104 15.60 -6.20 -11.01
CA PRO A 104 16.11 -5.26 -12.01
C PRO A 104 15.13 -5.11 -13.17
N SER A 105 14.72 -3.87 -13.46
CA SER A 105 13.70 -3.57 -14.47
C SER A 105 13.84 -2.12 -14.95
N ALA A 106 14.03 -1.94 -16.26
CA ALA A 106 14.11 -0.62 -16.88
C ALA A 106 12.84 0.22 -16.65
N ALA A 107 11.67 -0.42 -16.56
CA ALA A 107 10.43 0.26 -16.26
C ALA A 107 10.38 0.82 -14.82
N LEU A 108 10.93 0.10 -13.85
CA LEU A 108 11.03 0.58 -12.47
C LEU A 108 12.08 1.68 -12.34
N ASP A 109 13.18 1.60 -13.10
CA ASP A 109 14.21 2.65 -13.15
C ASP A 109 13.64 3.94 -13.76
N ALA A 110 12.92 3.84 -14.87
CA ALA A 110 12.27 4.98 -15.51
C ALA A 110 11.24 5.64 -14.58
N LEU A 111 10.40 4.83 -13.91
CA LEU A 111 9.41 5.34 -12.95
C LEU A 111 10.06 6.03 -11.75
N ALA A 112 11.18 5.49 -11.25
CA ALA A 112 11.93 6.10 -10.15
C ALA A 112 12.67 7.38 -10.56
N ALA A 113 12.99 7.57 -11.84
CA ALA A 113 13.59 8.80 -12.35
C ALA A 113 12.55 9.90 -12.62
N ALA A 114 11.31 9.51 -12.92
CA ALA A 114 10.22 10.44 -13.23
C ALA A 114 9.61 11.12 -11.98
N ARG A 115 10.03 10.74 -10.76
CA ARG A 115 9.32 11.09 -9.53
C ARG A 115 10.23 11.25 -8.31
#